data_AF-A0A959RVB6-F1
#
_entry.id   AF-A0A959RVB6-F1
#
_cell.length_a   1.000
_cell.length_b   1.000
_cell.length_c   1.000
_cell.angle_alpha   90.00
_cell.angle_beta   90.00
_cell.angle_gamma   90.00
#
_symmetry.space_group_name_H-M   'P 1'
#
loop_
_entity.id
_entity.type
_entity.pdbx_description
1 polymer ?
#
loop_
_entity_poly.entity_id
_entity_poly.type
_entity_poly.pdbx_seq_one_letter_code
_entity_poly.pdbx_strand_id
1 'polypeptide(L)'
;MKKYIPYISSLILAGFGLLTLFLSSSVIFDWFGIRAKEGNYVLLVVWANFISSLLYLISAYGFMKIKSWTFKTLLVATVILIVALIGLFIHIYSGGIYETKT
;
A
#
# COMPACT_ATOMS: atom_id res chain seq x y z
N MET A 1 -27.23 0.22 4.75
CA MET A 1 -26.17 -0.62 4.14
C MET A 1 -26.56 -2.08 4.33
N LYS A 2 -26.46 -2.94 3.31
CA LYS A 2 -26.67 -4.38 3.49
C LYS A 2 -25.66 -4.90 4.53
N LYS A 3 -26.11 -5.69 5.52
CA LYS A 3 -25.30 -6.14 6.67
C LYS A 3 -23.94 -6.75 6.30
N TYR A 4 -23.81 -7.30 5.08
CA TYR A 4 -22.60 -7.99 4.60
C TYR A 4 -21.50 -7.06 4.05
N ILE A 5 -21.84 -5.83 3.64
CA ILE A 5 -20.88 -4.88 3.03
C ILE A 5 -19.64 -4.63 3.91
N PRO A 6 -19.76 -4.26 5.21
CA PRO A 6 -18.58 -4.00 6.03
C PRO A 6 -17.70 -5.23 6.23
N TYR A 7 -18.28 -6.43 6.29
CA TYR A 7 -17.51 -7.66 6.45
C TYR A 7 -16.71 -8.00 5.19
N ILE A 8 -17.33 -7.87 4.01
CA ILE A 8 -16.65 -8.11 2.73
C ILE A 8 -15.54 -7.06 2.54
N SER A 9 -15.82 -5.78 2.80
CA SER A 9 -14.81 -4.71 2.73
C SER A 9 -13.66 -4.96 3.69
N SER A 10 -13.94 -5.41 4.92
CA SER A 10 -12.89 -5.76 5.88
C SER A 10 -12.03 -6.93 5.41
N LEU A 11 -12.64 -7.97 4.84
CA LEU A 11 -11.88 -9.14 4.35
C LEU A 11 -10.95 -8.74 3.19
N ILE A 12 -11.46 -7.96 2.24
CA ILE A 12 -10.68 -7.45 1.11
C ILE A 12 -9.53 -6.56 1.61
N LEU A 13 -9.80 -5.61 2.51
CA LEU A 13 -8.76 -4.72 3.04
C LEU A 13 -7.72 -5.46 3.87
N ALA A 14 -8.13 -6.46 4.64
CA ALA A 14 -7.19 -7.29 5.41
C ALA A 14 -6.30 -8.11 4.47
N GLY A 15 -6.88 -8.80 3.48
CA GLY A 15 -6.12 -9.58 2.51
C GLY A 15 -5.17 -8.72 1.70
N PHE A 16 -5.67 -7.62 1.13
CA PHE A 16 -4.85 -6.67 0.36
C PHE A 16 -3.75 -6.04 1.23
N GLY A 17 -4.12 -5.54 2.42
CA GLY A 17 -3.17 -4.93 3.35
C GLY A 17 -2.06 -5.90 3.77
N LEU A 18 -2.39 -7.16 4.11
CA LEU A 18 -1.38 -8.15 4.49
C LEU A 18 -0.43 -8.50 3.34
N LEU A 19 -0.98 -8.67 2.13
CA LEU A 19 -0.16 -8.94 0.93
C LEU A 19 0.77 -7.77 0.62
N THR A 20 0.26 -6.53 0.59
CA THR A 20 1.06 -5.33 0.32
C THR A 20 2.11 -5.11 1.41
N LEU A 21 1.76 -5.34 2.68
CA LEU A 21 2.69 -5.24 3.80
C LEU A 21 3.83 -6.23 3.62
N PHE A 22 3.51 -7.50 3.36
CA PHE A 22 4.51 -8.55 3.16
C PHE A 22 5.44 -8.28 1.99
N LEU A 23 4.90 -7.88 0.83
CA LEU A 23 5.71 -7.53 -0.34
C LEU A 23 6.62 -6.35 -0.04
N SER A 24 6.07 -5.26 0.47
CA SER A 24 6.84 -4.03 0.71
C SER A 24 7.87 -4.21 1.82
N SER A 25 7.53 -4.94 2.89
CA SER A 25 8.47 -5.25 3.97
C SER A 25 9.58 -6.16 3.50
N SER A 26 9.29 -7.11 2.61
CA SER A 26 10.30 -8.00 2.03
C SER A 26 11.37 -7.23 1.25
N VAL A 27 10.98 -6.15 0.58
CA VAL A 27 11.90 -5.26 -0.12
C VAL A 27 12.65 -4.36 0.86
N ILE A 28 11.94 -3.72 1.80
CA ILE A 28 12.53 -2.79 2.77
C ILE A 28 13.51 -3.49 3.71
N PHE A 29 13.25 -4.72 4.12
CA PHE A 29 14.11 -5.47 5.05
C PHE A 29 14.96 -6.55 4.36
N ASP A 30 14.90 -6.63 3.03
CA ASP A 30 15.59 -7.63 2.20
C ASP A 30 15.32 -9.08 2.64
N TRP A 31 14.06 -9.37 3.01
CA TRP A 31 13.67 -10.73 3.33
C TRP A 31 13.86 -11.61 2.10
N PHE A 32 14.44 -12.79 2.29
CA PHE A 32 14.64 -13.78 1.22
C PHE A 32 15.47 -13.27 0.03
N GLY A 33 16.28 -12.21 0.22
CA GLY A 33 17.10 -11.60 -0.84
C GLY A 33 16.27 -10.97 -1.96
N ILE A 34 15.08 -10.47 -1.64
CA ILE A 34 14.12 -9.95 -2.62
C ILE A 34 14.61 -8.66 -3.29
N ARG A 35 15.44 -7.83 -2.64
CA ARG A 35 15.96 -6.59 -3.25
C ARG A 35 16.71 -6.86 -4.56
N ALA A 36 17.54 -7.90 -4.57
CA ALA A 36 18.29 -8.30 -5.76
C ALA A 36 17.39 -8.81 -6.90
N LYS A 37 16.21 -9.37 -6.57
CA LYS A 37 15.24 -9.88 -7.55
C LYS A 37 14.35 -8.78 -8.12
N GLU A 38 14.04 -7.77 -7.32
CA GLU A 38 13.29 -6.61 -7.77
C GLU A 38 14.13 -5.70 -8.65
N GLY A 39 15.43 -5.56 -8.38
CA GLY A 39 16.35 -4.78 -9.20
C GLY A 39 16.18 -3.28 -8.92
N ASN A 40 15.93 -2.49 -9.96
CA ASN A 40 15.79 -1.04 -9.86
C ASN A 40 14.36 -0.64 -9.46
N TYR A 41 13.96 -0.94 -8.23
CA TYR A 41 12.69 -0.47 -7.68
C TYR A 41 12.83 0.97 -7.16
N VAL A 42 11.74 1.72 -7.20
CA VAL A 42 11.70 3.09 -6.68
C VAL A 42 11.34 3.05 -5.20
N LEU A 43 12.33 3.25 -4.33
CA LEU A 43 12.20 3.12 -2.88
C LEU A 43 11.06 3.96 -2.28
N LEU A 44 10.78 5.13 -2.87
CA LEU A 44 9.65 5.98 -2.49
C LEU A 44 8.30 5.28 -2.62
N VAL A 45 8.09 4.53 -3.72
CA VAL A 45 6.85 3.78 -3.98
C VAL A 45 6.71 2.63 -2.98
N VAL A 46 7.81 1.92 -2.69
CA VAL A 46 7.83 0.81 -1.73
C VAL A 46 7.45 1.29 -0.32
N TRP A 47 8.01 2.41 0.15
CA TRP A 47 7.63 2.99 1.44
C TRP A 47 6.19 3.48 1.48
N ALA A 48 5.70 4.10 0.40
CA ALA A 48 4.31 4.53 0.31
C ALA A 48 3.33 3.36 0.39
N ASN A 49 3.63 2.25 -0.30
CA ASN A 49 2.86 1.01 -0.23
C ASN A 49 2.92 0.37 1.16
N PHE A 50 4.10 0.35 1.79
CA PHE A 50 4.26 -0.15 3.15
C PHE A 50 3.39 0.63 4.15
N ILE A 51 3.44 1.96 4.13
CA ILE A 51 2.62 2.80 5.03
C ILE A 51 1.13 2.63 4.73
N SER A 52 0.75 2.62 3.45
CA SER A 52 -0.65 2.44 3.03
C SER A 52 -1.21 1.09 3.47
N SER A 53 -0.40 0.04 3.45
CA SER A 53 -0.81 -1.29 3.91
C SER A 53 -1.22 -1.31 5.39
N LEU A 54 -0.51 -0.58 6.26
CA LEU A 54 -0.88 -0.43 7.67
C LEU A 54 -2.21 0.31 7.82
N LEU A 55 -2.43 1.35 7.01
CA LEU A 55 -3.70 2.09 6.98
C LEU A 55 -4.86 1.21 6.49
N TYR A 56 -4.62 0.26 5.57
CA TYR A 56 -5.62 -0.71 5.15
C TYR A 56 -6.00 -1.68 6.27
N LEU A 57 -5.01 -2.19 7.02
CA LEU A 57 -5.27 -3.07 8.16
C LEU A 57 -6.05 -2.35 9.28
N ILE A 58 -5.69 -1.09 9.56
CA ILE A 58 -6.44 -0.22 10.48
C ILE A 58 -7.87 -0.03 9.96
N SER A 59 -8.05 0.25 8.66
CA SER A 59 -9.36 0.45 8.05
C SER A 59 -10.22 -0.83 8.05
N ALA A 60 -9.62 -2.01 7.87
CA ALA A 60 -10.31 -3.30 7.99
C ALA A 60 -10.95 -3.45 9.38
N TYR A 61 -10.20 -3.15 10.44
CA TYR A 61 -10.72 -3.13 11.80
C TYR A 61 -11.86 -2.09 11.97
N GLY A 62 -11.69 -0.90 11.38
CA GLY A 62 -12.70 0.16 11.39
C GLY A 62 -14.04 -0.26 10.76
N PHE A 63 -14.01 -1.00 9.66
CA PHE A 63 -15.21 -1.56 9.02
C PHE A 63 -15.91 -2.60 9.89
N MET A 64 -15.18 -3.50 10.56
CA MET A 64 -15.78 -4.48 11.48
C MET A 64 -16.53 -3.81 12.64
N LYS A 65 -16.09 -2.63 13.06
CA LYS A 65 -16.69 -1.85 14.16
C LYS A 65 -17.62 -0.72 13.68
N ILE A 66 -17.89 -0.64 12.37
CA ILE A 66 -18.73 0.38 11.73
C ILE A 66 -18.36 1.80 12.19
N LYS A 67 -17.06 2.10 12.17
CA LYS A 67 -16.54 3.40 12.62
C LYS A 67 -16.43 4.39 11.46
N SER A 68 -16.79 5.65 11.72
CA SER A 68 -16.73 6.75 10.74
C SER A 68 -15.31 7.18 10.36
N TRP A 69 -14.32 6.90 11.21
CA TRP A 69 -12.91 7.23 10.91
C TRP A 69 -12.31 6.38 9.78
N THR A 70 -12.93 5.25 9.46
CA THR A 70 -12.48 4.33 8.38
C THR A 70 -12.37 5.04 7.03
N PHE A 71 -13.28 5.98 6.76
CA PHE A 71 -13.22 6.77 5.54
C PHE A 71 -12.00 7.71 5.54
N LYS A 72 -11.72 8.35 6.68
CA LYS A 72 -10.57 9.26 6.82
C LYS A 72 -9.24 8.50 6.68
N THR A 73 -9.12 7.31 7.26
CA THR A 73 -7.91 6.49 7.16
C THR A 73 -7.65 6.02 5.72
N LEU A 74 -8.69 5.60 4.99
CA LEU A 74 -8.57 5.28 3.57
C LEU A 74 -8.23 6.50 2.72
N LEU A 75 -8.83 7.66 3.00
CA LEU A 75 -8.52 8.89 2.29
C LEU A 75 -7.05 9.28 2.45
N VAL A 76 -6.48 9.15 3.65
CA VAL A 76 -5.05 9.37 3.90
C VAL A 76 -4.20 8.40 3.08
N ALA A 77 -4.55 7.10 3.05
CA ALA A 77 -3.84 6.12 2.24
C ALA A 77 -3.87 6.47 0.75
N THR A 78 -5.03 6.89 0.23
CA THR A 78 -5.17 7.35 -1.16
C THR A 78 -4.28 8.54 -1.46
N VAL A 79 -4.21 9.54 -0.57
CA VAL A 79 -3.33 10.71 -0.76
C VAL A 79 -1.87 10.29 -0.80
N ILE A 80 -1.43 9.39 0.11
CA ILE A 80 -0.07 8.86 0.11
C ILE A 80 0.27 8.20 -1.22
N LEU A 81 -0.63 7.37 -1.75
CA LEU A 81 -0.43 6.70 -3.04
C LEU A 81 -0.41 7.68 -4.22
N ILE A 82 -1.25 8.71 -4.22
CA ILE A 82 -1.24 9.74 -5.26
C ILE A 82 0.10 10.50 -5.25
N VAL A 83 0.58 10.90 -4.08
CA VAL A 83 1.89 11.55 -3.95
C VAL A 83 3.01 10.63 -4.40
N ALA A 84 2.93 9.34 -4.07
CA ALA A 84 3.91 8.35 -4.52
C ALA A 84 3.92 8.18 -6.04
N LEU A 85 2.74 8.16 -6.65
CA LEU A 85 2.58 8.08 -8.10
C LEU A 85 3.16 9.32 -8.80
N ILE A 86 2.91 10.52 -8.27
CA ILE A 86 3.51 11.75 -8.78
C ILE A 86 5.05 11.69 -8.65
N GLY A 87 5.56 11.25 -7.50
CA GLY A 87 6.99 11.07 -7.27
C GLY A 87 7.61 10.06 -8.24
N LEU A 88 6.92 8.96 -8.55
CA LEU A 88 7.33 7.98 -9.54
C LEU A 88 7.41 8.61 -10.94
N PHE A 89 6.39 9.36 -11.37
CA PHE A 89 6.44 10.05 -12.66
C PHE A 89 7.62 11.02 -12.75
N ILE A 90 7.86 11.81 -11.71
CA ILE A 90 9.02 12.72 -11.67
C ILE A 90 10.33 11.94 -11.81
N HIS A 91 10.48 10.82 -11.11
CA HIS A 91 11.66 9.95 -11.21
C HIS A 91 11.87 9.44 -12.64
N ILE A 92 10.80 8.95 -13.27
CA ILE A 92 10.83 8.45 -14.66
C ILE A 92 11.20 9.57 -15.64
N TYR A 93 10.54 10.73 -15.58
CA TYR A 93 10.80 11.85 -16.49
C TYR A 93 12.17 12.49 -16.28
N SER A 94 12.77 12.35 -15.09
CA SER A 94 14.13 12.80 -14.81
C SER A 94 15.21 11.83 -15.32
N GLY A 95 14.82 10.74 -15.98
CA GLY A 95 15.73 9.70 -16.48
C GLY A 95 16.16 8.70 -15.40
N GLY A 96 15.45 8.62 -14.28
CA GLY A 96 15.71 7.67 -13.21
C GLY A 96 15.51 6.23 -13.69
N ILE A 97 16.42 5.33 -13.32
CA ILE A 97 16.31 3.91 -13.64
C ILE A 97 15.16 3.33 -12.82
N TYR A 98 14.28 2.59 -13.48
CA TYR A 98 13.18 1.87 -12.85
C TYR A 98 12.86 0.61 -13.67
N GLU A 99 12.34 -0.42 -13.00
CA GLU A 99 11.78 -1.58 -13.68
C GLU A 99 10.30 -1.35 -14.00
N THR A 100 9.79 -1.83 -15.14
CA THR A 100 8.37 -1.67 -15.51
C THR A 100 7.39 -2.43 -14.61
N LYS A 101 7.90 -3.34 -13.77
CA LYS A 101 7.17 -4.06 -12.72
C LYS A 101 7.11 -3.31 -11.37
N THR A 102 7.69 -2.10 -11.29
CA THR A 102 7.63 -1.21 -10.12
C THR A 102 6.28 -0.51 -10.03
#